data_AF-A0A966UUC5-F1
#
_entry.id   AF-A0A966UUC5-F1
#
_cell.length_a   1.000
_cell.length_b   1.000
_cell.length_c   1.000
_cell.angle_alpha   90.00
_cell.angle_beta   90.00
_cell.angle_gamma   90.00
#
_symmetry.space_group_name_H-M   'P 1'
#
loop_
_entity.id
_entity.type
_entity.pdbx_description
1 polymer ?
#
loop_
_entity_poly.entity_id
_entity_poly.type
_entity_poly.pdbx_seq_one_letter_code
_entity_poly.pdbx_strand_id
1 'polypeptide(L)'
;MYHGAMMDMVRGRAIASSSSDESKVGASAIETIRSVATFDALSDKAAELLAFADSPQVAPGQYHFPSMDRVVAHRDGFSFGLSMSSDRVGGYEINTTSPTNLKGWYTGAGVTYLYLGNPDTQYMDTYWATVDWYHLPGTTADLSATPYYAVTDQTWVGGALVDKIYGVAGMSEHPASTGLYAKKSWFMLDNEIVCLGAGIQCTSTGQVDTTVENRRLSKTGSTTFNIGDNQYSLSASAPWANPVTVA
;
A
#
# COMPACT_ATOMS: atom_id res chain seq x y z
N MET A 1 9.72 1.45 6.10
CA MET A 1 9.96 2.88 5.80
C MET A 1 10.81 2.95 4.55
N TYR A 2 10.49 3.86 3.63
CA TYR A 2 11.23 4.04 2.38
C TYR A 2 11.52 5.53 2.19
N HIS A 3 12.79 5.93 2.24
CA HIS A 3 13.22 7.33 2.21
C HIS A 3 12.41 8.26 3.14
N GLY A 4 12.18 7.81 4.37
CA GLY A 4 11.43 8.56 5.38
C GLY A 4 9.91 8.42 5.28
N ALA A 5 9.33 7.86 4.21
CA ALA A 5 7.89 7.60 4.13
C ALA A 5 7.50 6.36 4.96
N MET A 6 6.49 6.51 5.81
CA MET A 6 5.84 5.40 6.51
C MET A 6 4.68 4.84 5.68
N MET A 7 4.84 3.61 5.20
CA MET A 7 3.91 3.00 4.23
C MET A 7 2.45 2.99 4.70
N ASP A 8 1.54 3.38 3.82
CA ASP A 8 0.13 3.57 4.17
C ASP A 8 -0.60 2.31 4.62
N MET A 9 -0.16 1.15 4.15
CA MET A 9 -0.74 -0.15 4.51
C MET A 9 -0.65 -0.51 6.00
N VAL A 10 0.12 0.22 6.80
CA VAL A 10 0.23 0.04 8.26
C VAL A 10 -0.31 1.22 9.07
N ARG A 11 -1.02 2.16 8.42
CA ARG A 11 -1.58 3.35 9.08
C ARG A 11 -3.09 3.24 9.38
N GLY A 12 -3.72 2.15 8.95
CA GLY A 12 -5.14 1.89 9.21
C GLY A 12 -6.03 3.04 8.73
N ARG A 13 -7.02 3.43 9.53
CA ARG A 13 -7.93 4.55 9.15
C ARG A 13 -7.23 5.91 8.99
N ALA A 14 -5.99 6.06 9.47
CA ALA A 14 -5.27 7.33 9.42
C ALA A 14 -4.90 7.77 8.00
N ILE A 15 -4.92 6.86 7.01
CA ILE A 15 -4.75 7.21 5.58
C ILE A 15 -5.79 8.23 5.09
N ALA A 16 -6.96 8.27 5.73
CA ALA A 16 -8.04 9.19 5.40
C ALA A 16 -7.91 10.57 6.10
N SER A 17 -6.81 10.83 6.81
CA SER A 17 -6.58 12.09 7.51
C SER A 17 -5.48 12.92 6.84
N SER A 18 -5.77 14.17 6.46
CA SER A 18 -4.77 15.11 5.94
C SER A 18 -3.72 15.53 6.98
N SER A 19 -4.03 15.37 8.28
CA SER A 19 -3.06 15.59 9.36
C SER A 19 -2.09 14.42 9.55
N SER A 20 -2.32 13.28 8.88
CA SER A 20 -1.50 12.07 8.98
C SER A 20 -1.22 11.55 7.57
N ASP A 21 -0.25 12.16 6.88
CA ASP A 21 0.33 11.58 5.66
C ASP A 21 1.58 10.78 6.00
N GLU A 22 2.02 9.94 5.04
CA GLU A 22 3.17 9.04 5.20
C GLU A 22 4.47 9.74 5.60
N SER A 23 4.68 10.98 5.15
CA SER A 23 5.88 11.76 5.44
C SER A 23 5.87 12.28 6.87
N LYS A 24 4.73 12.77 7.36
CA LYS A 24 4.56 13.24 8.75
C LYS A 24 4.71 12.09 9.75
N VAL A 25 4.09 10.96 9.46
CA VAL A 25 4.18 9.77 10.32
C VAL A 25 5.61 9.24 10.34
N GLY A 26 6.29 9.23 9.18
CA GLY A 26 7.67 8.84 9.11
C GLY A 26 8.62 9.77 9.86
N ALA A 27 8.44 11.10 9.72
CA ALA A 27 9.20 12.09 10.48
C ALA A 27 9.04 11.90 11.99
N SER A 28 7.82 11.68 12.48
CA SER A 28 7.56 11.42 13.90
C SER A 28 8.24 10.13 14.40
N ALA A 29 8.26 9.07 13.59
CA ALA A 29 8.98 7.85 13.92
C ALA A 29 10.51 8.09 13.98
N ILE A 30 11.06 8.86 13.05
CA ILE A 30 12.49 9.22 13.04
C ILE A 30 12.87 10.07 14.27
N GLU A 31 12.05 11.05 14.64
CA GLU A 31 12.23 11.84 15.87
C GLU A 31 12.22 10.94 17.11
N THR A 32 11.31 9.97 17.16
CA THR A 32 11.26 8.99 18.24
C THR A 32 12.53 8.14 18.29
N ILE A 33 13.03 7.67 17.14
CA ILE A 33 14.29 6.91 17.06
C ILE A 33 15.46 7.73 17.60
N ARG A 34 15.57 9.01 17.21
CA ARG A 34 16.60 9.93 17.72
C ARG A 34 16.48 10.12 19.22
N SER A 35 15.25 10.28 19.73
CA SER A 35 15.00 10.41 21.17
C SER A 35 15.44 9.15 21.93
N VAL A 36 15.12 7.96 21.44
CA VAL A 36 15.54 6.68 22.05
C VAL A 36 17.06 6.55 22.08
N ALA A 37 17.76 6.97 21.02
CA ALA A 37 19.22 6.93 20.96
C ALA A 37 19.90 7.78 22.06
N THR A 38 19.20 8.77 22.65
CA THR A 38 19.77 9.61 23.71
C THR A 38 19.92 8.91 25.06
N PHE A 39 19.17 7.82 25.33
CA PHE A 39 19.20 7.13 26.62
C PHE A 39 20.51 6.36 26.85
N ASP A 40 21.21 5.98 25.79
CA ASP A 40 22.52 5.31 25.85
C ASP A 40 23.43 5.82 24.72
N ALA A 41 23.65 7.14 24.72
CA ALA A 41 24.22 7.89 23.60
C ALA A 41 25.63 7.46 23.17
N LEU A 42 26.36 6.72 24.01
CA LEU A 42 27.71 6.23 23.71
C LEU A 42 27.74 4.77 23.22
N SER A 43 26.58 4.11 23.12
CA SER A 43 26.49 2.73 22.67
C SER A 43 26.52 2.60 21.14
N ASP A 44 27.01 1.46 20.66
CA ASP A 44 26.91 1.07 19.25
C ASP A 44 25.45 1.07 18.77
N LYS A 45 24.51 0.72 19.67
CA LYS A 45 23.07 0.73 19.34
C LYS A 45 22.54 2.14 19.09
N ALA A 46 22.96 3.13 19.88
CA ALA A 46 22.61 4.52 19.63
C ALA A 46 23.19 4.99 18.28
N ALA A 47 24.43 4.62 17.96
CA ALA A 47 25.03 4.93 16.66
C ALA A 47 24.26 4.30 15.50
N GLU A 48 23.85 3.03 15.60
CA GLU A 48 23.00 2.37 14.60
C GLU A 48 21.65 3.08 14.40
N LEU A 49 20.98 3.47 15.50
CA LEU A 49 19.70 4.18 15.45
C LEU A 49 19.83 5.55 14.79
N LEU A 50 20.89 6.30 15.13
CA LEU A 50 21.15 7.61 14.53
C LEU A 50 21.51 7.48 13.05
N ALA A 51 22.31 6.48 12.67
CA ALA A 51 22.62 6.21 11.27
C ALA A 51 21.36 5.90 10.44
N PHE A 52 20.43 5.11 10.99
CA PHE A 52 19.13 4.90 10.36
C PHE A 52 18.31 6.20 10.30
N ALA A 53 18.28 6.99 11.37
CA ALA A 53 17.54 8.26 11.39
C ALA A 53 18.08 9.30 10.39
N ASP A 54 19.38 9.27 10.09
CA ASP A 54 20.04 10.14 9.11
C ASP A 54 19.80 9.66 7.66
N SER A 55 19.57 8.36 7.46
CA SER A 55 19.20 7.77 6.17
C SER A 55 18.03 6.79 6.34
N PRO A 56 16.78 7.30 6.47
CA PRO A 56 15.62 6.54 6.94
C PRO A 56 15.03 5.61 5.87
N GLN A 57 15.81 4.61 5.49
CA GLN A 57 15.46 3.61 4.50
C GLN A 57 15.89 2.25 5.02
N VAL A 58 14.96 1.30 5.01
CA VAL A 58 15.28 -0.10 5.31
C VAL A 58 16.11 -0.66 4.15
N ALA A 59 17.17 -1.41 4.49
CA ALA A 59 18.04 -2.04 3.50
C ALA A 59 17.25 -2.93 2.51
N PRO A 60 17.76 -3.13 1.28
CA PRO A 60 17.17 -4.09 0.34
C PRO A 60 16.95 -5.46 0.98
N GLY A 61 15.77 -6.04 0.75
CA GLY A 61 15.38 -7.32 1.30
C GLY A 61 13.89 -7.60 1.26
N GLN A 62 13.52 -8.82 1.63
CA GLN A 62 12.16 -9.32 1.72
C GLN A 62 11.75 -9.45 3.20
N TYR A 63 10.62 -8.83 3.56
CA TYR A 63 10.12 -8.78 4.93
C TYR A 63 8.66 -9.22 4.96
N HIS A 64 8.38 -10.29 5.70
CA HIS A 64 7.02 -10.77 5.92
C HIS A 64 6.60 -10.43 7.35
N PHE A 65 5.38 -9.94 7.50
CA PHE A 65 4.76 -9.65 8.79
C PHE A 65 3.46 -10.46 8.92
N PRO A 66 3.55 -11.79 9.18
CA PRO A 66 2.40 -12.69 9.13
C PRO A 66 1.31 -12.35 10.14
N SER A 67 1.68 -11.79 11.29
CA SER A 67 0.72 -11.39 12.33
C SER A 67 -0.19 -10.22 11.96
N MET A 68 0.11 -9.54 10.85
CA MET A 68 -0.70 -8.43 10.33
C MET A 68 -0.93 -8.52 8.82
N ASP A 69 -0.71 -9.69 8.21
CA ASP A 69 -0.92 -9.94 6.78
C ASP A 69 -0.31 -8.85 5.88
N ARG A 70 0.94 -8.46 6.16
CA ARG A 70 1.71 -7.52 5.34
C ARG A 70 2.99 -8.14 4.83
N VAL A 71 3.39 -7.74 3.63
CA VAL A 71 4.69 -8.08 3.04
C VAL A 71 5.32 -6.82 2.45
N VAL A 72 6.65 -6.72 2.56
CA VAL A 72 7.44 -5.66 1.95
C VAL A 72 8.62 -6.29 1.21
N ALA A 73 8.84 -5.83 -0.02
CA ALA A 73 10.04 -6.09 -0.80
C ALA A 73 10.76 -4.74 -1.04
N HIS A 74 11.88 -4.53 -0.35
CA HIS A 74 12.81 -3.43 -0.62
C HIS A 74 13.83 -3.90 -1.66
N ARG A 75 14.03 -3.11 -2.71
CA ARG A 75 15.00 -3.38 -3.79
C ARG A 75 15.80 -2.12 -4.09
N ASP A 76 16.85 -2.30 -4.88
CA ASP A 76 17.60 -1.18 -5.39
C ASP A 76 16.72 -0.37 -6.36
N GLY A 77 16.32 0.83 -5.94
CA GLY A 77 15.54 1.77 -6.73
C GLY A 77 14.02 1.76 -6.49
N PHE A 78 13.47 0.74 -5.81
CA PHE A 78 12.04 0.72 -5.46
C PHE A 78 11.73 -0.04 -4.17
N SER A 79 10.53 0.21 -3.64
CA SER A 79 9.94 -0.63 -2.61
C SER A 79 8.52 -1.01 -2.95
N PHE A 80 8.19 -2.28 -2.74
CA PHE A 80 6.86 -2.84 -2.95
C PHE A 80 6.25 -3.26 -1.61
N GLY A 81 5.10 -2.70 -1.27
CA GLY A 81 4.30 -3.09 -0.10
C GLY A 81 3.06 -3.85 -0.53
N LEU A 82 2.66 -4.86 0.24
CA LEU A 82 1.46 -5.67 -0.02
C LEU A 82 0.58 -5.71 1.24
N SER A 83 -0.68 -5.34 1.06
CA SER A 83 -1.72 -5.29 2.09
C SER A 83 -2.79 -6.34 1.86
N MET A 84 -2.85 -7.33 2.75
CA MET A 84 -3.80 -8.44 2.67
C MET A 84 -4.73 -8.49 3.90
N SER A 85 -5.71 -9.39 3.88
CA SER A 85 -6.62 -9.64 4.99
C SER A 85 -7.04 -11.10 4.99
N SER A 86 -7.38 -11.61 6.17
CA SER A 86 -7.67 -13.03 6.44
C SER A 86 -8.69 -13.16 7.57
N ASP A 87 -8.86 -14.38 8.08
CA ASP A 87 -9.53 -14.68 9.34
C ASP A 87 -8.86 -14.05 10.59
N ARG A 88 -7.61 -13.60 10.47
CA ARG A 88 -6.82 -12.98 11.56
C ARG A 88 -6.81 -11.45 11.51
N VAL A 89 -6.91 -10.88 10.31
CA VAL A 89 -6.69 -9.46 10.06
C VAL A 89 -7.84 -8.90 9.24
N GLY A 90 -8.51 -7.88 9.77
CA GLY A 90 -9.63 -7.22 9.09
C GLY A 90 -9.24 -6.58 7.76
N GLY A 91 -10.18 -6.53 6.82
CA GLY A 91 -9.99 -5.90 5.51
C GLY A 91 -9.59 -4.43 5.60
N TYR A 92 -10.21 -3.68 6.51
CA TYR A 92 -9.88 -2.30 6.81
C TYR A 92 -10.52 -1.87 8.13
N GLU A 93 -10.07 -0.73 8.65
CA GLU A 93 -10.64 -0.11 9.84
C GLU A 93 -11.36 1.20 9.47
N ILE A 94 -12.53 1.44 10.05
CA ILE A 94 -13.35 2.64 9.87
C ILE A 94 -13.76 3.17 11.24
N ASN A 95 -13.98 4.49 11.34
CA ASN A 95 -14.71 5.06 12.47
C ASN A 95 -15.94 5.80 11.93
N THR A 96 -17.13 5.37 12.35
CA THR A 96 -18.41 5.96 11.93
C THR A 96 -18.89 7.08 12.86
N THR A 97 -18.41 7.13 14.10
CA THR A 97 -18.75 8.17 15.09
C THR A 97 -17.94 9.45 14.85
N SER A 98 -16.67 9.30 14.46
CA SER A 98 -15.83 10.36 13.90
C SER A 98 -15.44 9.93 12.49
N PRO A 99 -16.27 10.26 11.48
CA PRO A 99 -16.18 9.72 10.12
C PRO A 99 -14.76 9.75 9.56
N THR A 100 -14.10 8.60 9.53
CA THR A 100 -12.75 8.43 8.98
C THR A 100 -12.65 7.10 8.27
N ASN A 101 -11.96 7.08 7.12
CA ASN A 101 -11.76 5.93 6.25
C ASN A 101 -13.06 5.25 5.76
N LEU A 102 -14.09 6.05 5.43
CA LEU A 102 -15.40 5.56 5.02
C LEU A 102 -15.39 4.74 3.72
N LYS A 103 -14.32 4.86 2.91
CA LYS A 103 -14.17 4.21 1.61
C LYS A 103 -13.05 3.17 1.57
N GLY A 104 -12.45 2.83 2.70
CA GLY A 104 -11.30 1.93 2.81
C GLY A 104 -11.54 0.46 2.39
N TRP A 105 -12.67 0.16 1.74
CA TRP A 105 -13.26 -1.16 1.56
C TRP A 105 -12.28 -2.22 1.08
N TYR A 106 -11.44 -1.88 0.11
CA TYR A 106 -10.50 -2.79 -0.53
C TYR A 106 -9.05 -2.61 -0.06
N THR A 107 -8.77 -1.81 0.97
CA THR A 107 -7.37 -1.49 1.39
C THR A 107 -6.57 -2.68 1.93
N GLY A 108 -7.23 -3.76 2.34
CA GLY A 108 -6.64 -5.06 2.70
C GLY A 108 -6.95 -6.18 1.70
N ALA A 109 -7.43 -5.85 0.49
CA ALA A 109 -7.82 -6.83 -0.54
C ALA A 109 -6.68 -7.10 -1.55
N GLY A 110 -5.46 -7.29 -1.06
CA GLY A 110 -4.28 -7.46 -1.90
C GLY A 110 -3.81 -6.16 -2.57
N VAL A 111 -3.95 -5.01 -1.89
CA VAL A 111 -3.45 -3.73 -2.42
C VAL A 111 -1.93 -3.76 -2.48
N THR A 112 -1.40 -3.32 -3.62
CA THR A 112 0.03 -3.17 -3.86
C THR A 112 0.43 -1.70 -3.82
N TYR A 113 1.46 -1.39 -3.05
CA TYR A 113 2.05 -0.05 -2.95
C TYR A 113 3.41 -0.06 -3.61
N LEU A 114 3.63 0.81 -4.60
CA LEU A 114 4.89 0.92 -5.33
C LEU A 114 5.52 2.29 -5.10
N TYR A 115 6.56 2.26 -4.27
CA TYR A 115 7.39 3.41 -3.95
C TYR A 115 8.59 3.50 -4.89
N LEU A 116 8.77 4.64 -5.55
CA LEU A 116 9.82 4.94 -6.53
C LEU A 116 10.57 6.22 -6.16
N GLY A 117 11.90 6.16 -6.10
CA GLY A 117 12.76 7.33 -5.93
C GLY A 117 12.77 7.99 -4.54
N ASN A 118 13.42 9.15 -4.44
CA ASN A 118 13.62 9.93 -3.21
C ASN A 118 13.56 11.45 -3.49
N PRO A 119 12.60 12.21 -2.92
CA PRO A 119 11.44 11.72 -2.17
C PRO A 119 10.38 11.16 -3.14
N ASP A 120 9.75 10.03 -2.77
CA ASP A 120 8.48 9.64 -3.37
C ASP A 120 7.35 10.44 -2.73
N THR A 121 6.43 10.95 -3.55
CA THR A 121 5.25 11.71 -3.10
C THR A 121 3.94 11.08 -3.58
N GLN A 122 3.97 9.85 -4.11
CA GLN A 122 2.85 9.19 -4.75
C GLN A 122 1.58 9.14 -3.88
N TYR A 123 1.71 8.82 -2.59
CA TYR A 123 0.60 8.63 -1.67
C TYR A 123 0.36 9.86 -0.75
N MET A 124 1.01 10.97 -1.06
CA MET A 124 0.89 12.24 -0.34
C MET A 124 -0.26 13.12 -0.89
N ASP A 125 -0.37 14.33 -0.33
CA ASP A 125 -1.36 15.36 -0.65
C ASP A 125 -2.80 14.84 -0.53
N THR A 126 -3.52 14.77 -1.65
CA THR A 126 -4.92 14.40 -1.74
C THR A 126 -5.12 13.02 -2.35
N TYR A 127 -4.08 12.16 -2.44
CA TYR A 127 -4.17 10.84 -3.06
C TYR A 127 -5.42 10.07 -2.57
N TRP A 128 -5.56 9.89 -1.26
CA TRP A 128 -6.71 9.18 -0.67
C TRP A 128 -8.05 9.90 -0.83
N ALA A 129 -8.03 11.22 -1.06
CA ALA A 129 -9.24 11.99 -1.32
C ALA A 129 -9.70 11.88 -2.79
N THR A 130 -8.81 11.52 -3.72
CA THR A 130 -9.09 11.55 -5.17
C THR A 130 -8.97 10.20 -5.86
N VAL A 131 -8.30 9.22 -5.25
CA VAL A 131 -8.17 7.87 -5.81
C VAL A 131 -9.55 7.22 -5.98
N ASP A 132 -9.70 6.46 -7.05
CA ASP A 132 -10.85 5.58 -7.21
C ASP A 132 -10.70 4.36 -6.28
N TRP A 133 -11.51 4.34 -5.23
CA TRP A 133 -11.47 3.32 -4.18
C TRP A 133 -11.88 1.91 -4.64
N TYR A 134 -12.53 1.78 -5.80
CA TYR A 134 -12.79 0.48 -6.41
C TYR A 134 -11.62 -0.05 -7.23
N HIS A 135 -10.69 0.82 -7.62
CA HIS A 135 -9.56 0.50 -8.47
C HIS A 135 -8.25 0.80 -7.74
N LEU A 136 -8.09 0.28 -6.52
CA LEU A 136 -6.80 0.38 -5.83
C LEU A 136 -5.78 -0.55 -6.52
N PRO A 137 -4.50 -0.16 -6.65
CA PRO A 137 -3.53 -0.99 -7.35
C PRO A 137 -3.43 -2.39 -6.75
N GLY A 138 -3.47 -3.42 -7.60
CA GLY A 138 -3.35 -4.81 -7.22
C GLY A 138 -4.64 -5.50 -6.80
N THR A 139 -5.73 -4.79 -6.49
CA THR A 139 -6.97 -5.40 -6.00
C THR A 139 -7.75 -6.11 -7.10
N THR A 140 -8.50 -7.14 -6.74
CA THR A 140 -9.63 -7.62 -7.53
C THR A 140 -10.90 -7.22 -6.80
N ALA A 141 -11.79 -6.45 -7.42
CA ALA A 141 -12.92 -5.80 -6.76
C ALA A 141 -14.24 -6.07 -7.47
N ASP A 142 -15.29 -6.31 -6.69
CA ASP A 142 -16.68 -6.26 -7.17
C ASP A 142 -17.16 -4.81 -7.12
N LEU A 143 -17.41 -4.21 -8.28
CA LEU A 143 -17.81 -2.81 -8.41
C LEU A 143 -19.24 -2.53 -7.94
N SER A 144 -20.01 -3.58 -7.63
CA SER A 144 -21.36 -3.48 -7.08
C SER A 144 -21.43 -3.62 -5.56
N ALA A 145 -20.30 -3.93 -4.90
CA ALA A 145 -20.26 -4.23 -3.47
C ALA A 145 -19.21 -3.39 -2.73
N THR A 146 -19.55 -2.98 -1.51
CA THR A 146 -18.61 -2.40 -0.55
C THR A 146 -18.35 -3.41 0.56
N PRO A 147 -17.18 -4.08 0.58
CA PRO A 147 -16.82 -5.01 1.65
C PRO A 147 -17.05 -4.44 3.05
N TYR A 148 -17.55 -5.29 3.95
CA TYR A 148 -17.75 -4.90 5.34
C TYR A 148 -16.40 -4.82 6.08
N TYR A 149 -16.30 -3.96 7.10
CA TYR A 149 -15.10 -3.76 7.93
C TYR A 149 -14.88 -4.91 8.91
N ALA A 150 -14.68 -6.11 8.40
CA ALA A 150 -14.48 -7.34 9.16
C ALA A 150 -13.28 -8.15 8.64
N VAL A 151 -12.94 -9.20 9.39
CA VAL A 151 -12.09 -10.29 8.90
C VAL A 151 -12.80 -11.04 7.77
N THR A 152 -12.03 -11.72 6.93
CA THR A 152 -12.58 -12.65 5.93
C THR A 152 -12.77 -14.03 6.56
N ASP A 153 -13.36 -14.97 5.82
CA ASP A 153 -13.42 -16.39 6.21
C ASP A 153 -12.24 -17.20 5.63
N GLN A 154 -11.21 -16.51 5.10
CA GLN A 154 -10.09 -17.13 4.39
C GLN A 154 -8.86 -17.23 5.29
N THR A 155 -8.32 -18.44 5.44
CA THR A 155 -7.16 -18.71 6.27
C THR A 155 -5.85 -18.70 5.49
N TRP A 156 -5.89 -18.96 4.17
CA TRP A 156 -4.73 -19.04 3.30
C TRP A 156 -4.28 -17.65 2.86
N VAL A 157 -3.57 -16.96 3.75
CA VAL A 157 -3.01 -15.63 3.55
C VAL A 157 -1.65 -15.57 4.22
N GLY A 158 -0.62 -15.12 3.51
CA GLY A 158 0.74 -15.08 4.01
C GLY A 158 1.75 -15.35 2.90
N GLY A 159 2.86 -16.01 3.22
CA GLY A 159 3.90 -16.29 2.24
C GLY A 159 5.16 -16.89 2.83
N ALA A 160 6.16 -17.09 1.98
CA ALA A 160 7.49 -17.56 2.35
C ALA A 160 8.58 -16.68 1.71
N LEU A 161 9.75 -16.65 2.33
CA LEU A 161 10.93 -15.95 1.82
C LEU A 161 12.15 -16.85 1.89
N VAL A 162 13.14 -16.59 1.03
CA VAL A 162 14.45 -17.22 1.02
C VAL A 162 15.52 -16.17 1.23
N ASP A 163 16.40 -16.42 2.21
CA ASP A 163 17.57 -15.61 2.56
C ASP A 163 17.32 -14.11 2.81
N LYS A 164 16.05 -13.72 3.06
CA LYS A 164 15.60 -12.31 3.12
C LYS A 164 15.84 -11.55 1.81
N ILE A 165 16.00 -12.24 0.68
CA ILE A 165 16.22 -11.61 -0.63
C ILE A 165 14.94 -11.70 -1.46
N TYR A 166 14.44 -12.92 -1.69
CA TYR A 166 13.27 -13.19 -2.52
C TYR A 166 12.12 -13.73 -1.70
N GLY A 167 10.90 -13.55 -2.17
CA GLY A 167 9.73 -14.14 -1.51
C GLY A 167 8.52 -14.29 -2.41
N VAL A 168 7.57 -15.05 -1.90
CA VAL A 168 6.25 -15.25 -2.49
C VAL A 168 5.20 -14.99 -1.43
N ALA A 169 4.16 -14.27 -1.79
CA ALA A 169 2.98 -14.05 -0.96
C ALA A 169 1.74 -14.52 -1.70
N GLY A 170 0.70 -14.89 -0.94
CA GLY A 170 -0.55 -15.33 -1.50
C GLY A 170 -1.73 -15.00 -0.59
N MET A 171 -2.88 -14.81 -1.22
CA MET A 171 -4.16 -14.51 -0.56
C MET A 171 -5.27 -15.28 -1.28
N SER A 172 -5.96 -16.14 -0.54
CA SER A 172 -7.33 -16.52 -0.90
C SER A 172 -8.21 -15.33 -0.54
N GLU A 173 -8.71 -14.66 -1.55
CA GLU A 173 -9.52 -13.45 -1.42
C GLU A 173 -10.99 -13.83 -1.36
N HIS A 174 -11.66 -13.34 -0.32
CA HIS A 174 -13.11 -13.31 -0.19
C HIS A 174 -13.47 -12.13 0.72
N PRO A 175 -13.56 -10.90 0.17
CA PRO A 175 -13.81 -9.71 0.96
C PRO A 175 -15.15 -9.86 1.70
N ALA A 176 -15.18 -9.45 2.98
CA ALA A 176 -16.31 -9.70 3.85
C ALA A 176 -17.62 -9.15 3.26
N SER A 177 -18.68 -9.96 3.30
CA SER A 177 -20.02 -9.62 2.79
C SER A 177 -20.08 -9.35 1.28
N THR A 178 -19.15 -9.90 0.49
CA THR A 178 -19.21 -9.87 -0.98
C THR A 178 -19.42 -11.27 -1.55
N GLY A 179 -19.75 -11.36 -2.85
CA GLY A 179 -19.85 -12.63 -3.58
C GLY A 179 -18.54 -13.06 -4.26
N LEU A 180 -17.48 -12.26 -4.13
CA LEU A 180 -16.23 -12.38 -4.87
C LEU A 180 -15.29 -13.38 -4.22
N TYR A 181 -14.75 -14.31 -5.01
CA TYR A 181 -13.63 -15.16 -4.63
C TYR A 181 -12.51 -15.06 -5.67
N ALA A 182 -11.27 -15.06 -5.21
CA ALA A 182 -10.10 -15.17 -6.06
C ALA A 182 -8.92 -15.82 -5.31
N LYS A 183 -7.96 -16.36 -6.07
CA LYS A 183 -6.62 -16.73 -5.56
C LYS A 183 -5.61 -15.79 -6.16
N LYS A 184 -4.94 -15.00 -5.32
CA LYS A 184 -3.96 -14.01 -5.72
C LYS A 184 -2.59 -14.42 -5.21
N SER A 185 -1.57 -14.24 -6.03
CA SER A 185 -0.18 -14.54 -5.67
C SER A 185 0.75 -13.47 -6.20
N TRP A 186 1.75 -13.14 -5.40
CA TRP A 186 2.78 -12.16 -5.73
C TRP A 186 4.13 -12.86 -5.58
N PHE A 187 4.98 -12.78 -6.60
CA PHE A 187 6.36 -13.26 -6.55
C PHE A 187 7.28 -12.04 -6.59
N MET A 188 8.00 -11.80 -5.51
CA MET A 188 8.90 -10.66 -5.34
C MET A 188 10.33 -11.12 -5.63
N LEU A 189 10.74 -10.95 -6.89
CA LEU A 189 12.08 -11.32 -7.38
C LEU A 189 13.06 -10.16 -7.16
N ASP A 190 14.09 -9.99 -7.97
CA ASP A 190 15.09 -8.92 -7.85
C ASP A 190 14.55 -7.57 -8.37
N ASN A 191 14.28 -7.45 -9.66
CA ASN A 191 13.86 -6.21 -10.30
C ASN A 191 12.41 -6.25 -10.82
N GLU A 192 11.69 -7.32 -10.49
CA GLU A 192 10.37 -7.61 -11.03
C GLU A 192 9.45 -8.19 -9.95
N ILE A 193 8.16 -7.85 -10.07
CA ILE A 193 7.09 -8.40 -9.25
C ILE A 193 6.09 -9.07 -10.19
N VAL A 194 5.88 -10.38 -10.02
CA VAL A 194 4.89 -11.13 -10.81
C VAL A 194 3.60 -11.24 -10.00
N CYS A 195 2.51 -10.71 -10.54
CA CYS A 195 1.18 -10.78 -9.95
C CYS A 195 0.32 -11.79 -10.72
N LEU A 196 -0.14 -12.85 -10.06
CA LEU A 196 -1.01 -13.87 -10.64
C LEU A 196 -2.39 -13.86 -9.96
N GLY A 197 -3.43 -14.06 -10.76
CA GLY A 197 -4.80 -14.24 -10.32
C GLY A 197 -5.42 -15.49 -10.94
N ALA A 198 -6.10 -16.31 -10.15
CA ALA A 198 -6.77 -17.52 -10.60
C ALA A 198 -8.07 -17.78 -9.83
N GLY A 199 -8.96 -18.57 -10.43
CA GLY A 199 -10.23 -18.95 -9.78
C GLY A 199 -11.12 -17.76 -9.42
N ILE A 200 -11.05 -16.69 -10.22
CA ILE A 200 -11.85 -15.48 -10.02
C ILE A 200 -13.31 -15.81 -10.36
N GLN A 201 -14.19 -15.70 -9.38
CA GLN A 201 -15.62 -15.92 -9.52
C GLN A 201 -16.36 -14.93 -8.63
N CYS A 202 -17.54 -14.48 -9.06
CA CYS A 202 -18.39 -13.63 -8.25
C CYS A 202 -19.85 -14.05 -8.38
N THR A 203 -20.56 -14.14 -7.26
CA THR A 203 -22.00 -14.44 -7.27
C THR A 203 -22.87 -13.21 -7.47
N SER A 204 -22.31 -11.99 -7.41
CA SER A 204 -23.02 -10.78 -7.79
C SER A 204 -23.12 -10.67 -9.31
N THR A 205 -24.07 -9.88 -9.79
CA THR A 205 -24.19 -9.53 -11.21
C THR A 205 -23.34 -8.32 -11.60
N GLY A 206 -22.52 -7.82 -10.67
CA GLY A 206 -21.67 -6.65 -10.86
C GLY A 206 -20.45 -6.93 -11.72
N GLN A 207 -19.86 -5.86 -12.25
CA GLN A 207 -18.56 -5.95 -12.91
C GLN A 207 -17.48 -6.28 -11.86
N VAL A 208 -16.55 -7.17 -12.24
CA VAL A 208 -15.39 -7.53 -11.43
C VAL A 208 -14.13 -7.15 -12.19
N ASP A 209 -13.35 -6.26 -11.59
CA ASP A 209 -12.13 -5.74 -12.19
C ASP A 209 -10.91 -6.12 -11.36
N THR A 210 -9.79 -6.43 -12.02
CA THR A 210 -8.48 -6.49 -11.38
C THR A 210 -7.66 -5.29 -11.82
N THR A 211 -7.29 -4.42 -10.89
CA THR A 211 -6.54 -3.21 -11.19
C THR A 211 -5.04 -3.50 -11.21
N VAL A 212 -4.40 -3.31 -12.36
CA VAL A 212 -2.94 -3.42 -12.48
C VAL A 212 -2.26 -2.24 -11.79
N GLU A 213 -2.72 -1.02 -12.05
CA GLU A 213 -2.19 0.21 -11.47
C GLU A 213 -3.25 1.32 -11.51
N ASN A 214 -3.20 2.23 -10.54
CA ASN A 214 -3.96 3.47 -10.45
C ASN A 214 -3.05 4.57 -9.87
N ARG A 215 -2.07 4.98 -10.70
CA ARG A 215 -1.03 5.92 -10.31
C ARG A 215 -1.47 7.36 -10.57
N ARG A 216 -1.43 8.18 -9.52
CA ARG A 216 -1.50 9.64 -9.61
C ARG A 216 -0.51 10.16 -10.68
N LEU A 217 -1.02 10.97 -11.60
CA LEU A 217 -0.20 11.64 -12.61
C LEU A 217 0.66 12.75 -11.98
N SER A 218 1.63 13.24 -12.76
CA SER A 218 2.45 14.39 -12.36
C SER A 218 1.59 15.65 -12.14
N LYS A 219 2.17 16.70 -11.54
CA LYS A 219 1.46 17.98 -11.30
C LYS A 219 0.89 18.62 -12.57
N THR A 220 1.46 18.35 -13.74
CA THR A 220 0.92 18.85 -15.01
C THR A 220 -0.34 18.11 -15.45
N GLY A 221 -0.72 17.04 -14.73
CA GLY A 221 -1.84 16.18 -15.08
C GLY A 221 -1.58 15.37 -16.34
N SER A 222 -0.33 15.27 -16.79
CA SER A 222 0.03 14.56 -18.01
C SER A 222 1.17 13.58 -17.81
N THR A 223 1.15 12.52 -18.61
CA THR A 223 2.23 11.53 -18.72
C THR A 223 2.21 10.91 -20.11
N THR A 224 3.36 10.45 -20.57
CA THR A 224 3.46 9.54 -21.71
C THR A 224 3.60 8.11 -21.21
N PHE A 225 3.13 7.15 -22.00
CA PHE A 225 3.27 5.72 -21.73
C PHE A 225 3.24 4.97 -23.06
N ASN A 226 3.79 3.76 -23.09
CA ASN A 226 3.82 2.96 -24.30
C ASN A 226 2.92 1.73 -24.15
N ILE A 227 2.22 1.34 -25.22
CA ILE A 227 1.56 0.02 -25.36
C ILE A 227 2.20 -0.67 -26.57
N GLY A 228 2.98 -1.73 -26.30
CA GLY A 228 3.91 -2.26 -27.30
C GLY A 228 4.90 -1.19 -27.74
N ASP A 229 5.07 -1.03 -29.04
CA ASP A 229 5.97 -0.03 -29.63
C ASP A 229 5.32 1.35 -29.84
N ASN A 230 4.03 1.49 -29.51
CA ASN A 230 3.28 2.73 -29.72
C ASN A 230 3.29 3.59 -28.45
N GLN A 231 3.66 4.87 -28.60
CA GLN A 231 3.56 5.85 -27.54
C GLN A 231 2.19 6.52 -27.51
N TYR A 232 1.66 6.68 -26.31
CA TYR A 232 0.41 7.35 -25.99
C TYR A 232 0.66 8.45 -24.97
N SER A 233 -0.25 9.42 -24.94
CA SER A 233 -0.24 10.52 -23.96
C SER A 233 -1.56 10.53 -23.21
N LEU A 234 -1.48 10.55 -21.89
CA LEU A 234 -2.60 10.87 -21.00
C LEU A 234 -2.47 12.31 -20.57
N SER A 235 -3.58 13.05 -20.65
CA SER A 235 -3.70 14.40 -20.13
C SER A 235 -5.04 14.53 -19.43
N ALA A 236 -5.01 14.96 -18.17
CA ALA A 236 -6.22 15.37 -17.46
C ALA A 236 -6.87 16.54 -18.21
N SER A 237 -8.21 16.58 -18.19
CA SER A 237 -8.99 17.66 -18.83
C SER A 237 -8.74 19.04 -18.20
N ALA A 238 -8.17 19.08 -16.99
CA ALA A 238 -7.67 20.29 -16.32
C ALA A 238 -6.42 19.94 -15.47
N PRO A 239 -5.49 20.89 -15.27
CA PRO A 239 -4.40 20.72 -14.30
C PRO A 239 -4.94 20.46 -12.89
N TRP A 240 -4.23 19.68 -12.09
CA TRP A 240 -4.61 19.47 -10.71
C TRP A 240 -4.53 20.77 -9.91
N ALA A 241 -5.65 21.17 -9.29
CA ALA A 241 -5.70 22.21 -8.27
C ALA A 241 -6.20 21.57 -6.98
N ASN A 242 -5.45 21.73 -5.88
CA ASN A 242 -5.86 21.19 -4.59
C ASN A 242 -7.21 21.82 -4.18
N PRO A 243 -8.31 21.06 -4.08
CA PRO A 243 -9.62 21.60 -3.73
C PRO A 243 -9.71 21.95 -2.24
N VAL A 244 -8.72 21.54 -1.43
CA VAL A 244 -8.63 21.86 -0.02
C VAL A 244 -7.79 23.13 0.14
N THR A 245 -8.43 24.30 0.08
CA THR A 245 -7.88 25.50 0.69
C THR A 245 -8.01 25.36 2.21
N VAL A 246 -6.88 25.18 2.90
CA VAL A 246 -6.83 25.33 4.35
C VAL A 246 -7.00 26.83 4.63
N ALA A 247 -8.15 27.22 5.17
CA ALA A 247 -8.38 28.54 5.73
C ALA A 247 -7.87 28.59 7.17
#